data_AF-A0A8J7JLE8-F1
#
_entry.id   AF-A0A8J7JLE8-F1
#
_cell.length_a   1.000
_cell.length_b   1.000
_cell.length_c   1.000
_cell.angle_alpha   90.00
_cell.angle_beta   90.00
_cell.angle_gamma   90.00
#
_symmetry.space_group_name_H-M   'P 1'
#
loop_
_entity.id
_entity.type
_entity.pdbx_description
1 polymer ?
#
loop_
_entity_poly.entity_id
_entity_poly.type
_entity_poly.pdbx_seq_one_letter_code
_entity_poly.pdbx_strand_id
1 'polypeptide(L)'
;MSKSTEDLINEILKGSYESDINGDLLNDLLEDFQKGFPVVNLLPLIKSQDRRVSRAGSWILSELGTKACEVFHETKSLIHSFDPKVRFYYIDCILVCAGEEDGDSIKDLLSLLEDEVAFVRWRSMDALCRLSESQLLAGISWMNSKDGGSTISYSDVQILQDSLQERISFSHFKELVKSENLIQKKLAIIAAIRKKLEPKMVCELAEFSKDEEIIDFCKDLPSLTWVVH
;
A
#
# COMPACT_ATOMS: atom_id res chain seq x y z
N MET A 1 -29.19 -22.90 12.58
CA MET A 1 -27.97 -23.39 11.88
C MET A 1 -27.22 -22.15 11.46
N SER A 2 -25.91 -22.05 11.74
CA SER A 2 -25.12 -21.00 11.10
C SER A 2 -25.13 -21.24 9.59
N LYS A 3 -25.10 -20.18 8.79
CA LYS A 3 -24.92 -20.28 7.34
C LYS A 3 -23.56 -20.94 7.06
N SER A 4 -23.45 -21.72 5.99
CA SER A 4 -22.13 -22.22 5.56
C SER A 4 -21.30 -21.06 4.98
N THR A 5 -19.98 -21.17 4.97
CA THR A 5 -19.10 -20.16 4.38
C THR A 5 -19.44 -19.91 2.91
N GLU A 6 -19.81 -20.95 2.18
CA GLU A 6 -20.27 -20.85 0.78
C GLU A 6 -21.59 -20.07 0.66
N ASP A 7 -22.52 -20.22 1.62
CA ASP A 7 -23.74 -19.42 1.66
C ASP A 7 -23.43 -17.93 1.89
N LEU A 8 -22.47 -17.61 2.77
CA LEU A 8 -22.03 -16.23 3.00
C LEU A 8 -21.47 -15.62 1.71
N ILE A 9 -20.58 -16.33 1.01
CA ILE A 9 -20.02 -15.89 -0.28
C ILE A 9 -21.13 -15.67 -1.30
N ASN A 10 -22.06 -16.61 -1.44
CA ASN A 10 -23.16 -16.51 -2.38
C ASN A 10 -24.12 -15.34 -2.07
N GLU A 11 -24.30 -15.02 -0.79
CA GLU A 11 -25.11 -13.88 -0.36
C GLU A 11 -24.44 -12.54 -0.71
N ILE A 12 -23.13 -12.45 -0.50
CA ILE A 12 -22.34 -11.27 -0.91
C ILE A 12 -22.39 -11.12 -2.43
N LEU A 13 -22.21 -12.21 -3.19
CA LEU A 13 -22.25 -12.21 -4.66
C LEU A 13 -23.60 -11.74 -5.24
N LYS A 14 -24.71 -11.98 -4.53
CA LYS A 14 -26.03 -11.49 -4.95
C LYS A 14 -26.17 -9.97 -4.86
N GLY A 15 -25.20 -9.28 -4.24
CA GLY A 15 -25.21 -7.82 -4.12
C GLY A 15 -26.32 -7.29 -3.20
N SER A 16 -26.93 -8.19 -2.40
CA SER A 16 -27.99 -7.87 -1.44
C SER A 16 -27.46 -7.37 -0.09
N TYR A 17 -26.16 -7.05 -0.01
CA TYR A 17 -25.55 -6.56 1.20
C TYR A 17 -25.12 -5.09 1.07
N GLU A 18 -25.39 -4.33 2.13
CA GLU A 18 -24.88 -2.98 2.31
C GLU A 18 -23.82 -3.03 3.40
N SER A 19 -22.61 -2.54 3.12
CA SER A 19 -21.47 -2.62 4.05
C SER A 19 -21.74 -2.00 5.42
N ASP A 20 -22.64 -1.02 5.47
CA ASP A 20 -22.94 -0.24 6.68
C ASP A 20 -24.04 -0.90 7.53
N ILE A 21 -24.76 -1.90 6.97
CA ILE A 21 -25.86 -2.62 7.63
C ILE A 21 -25.50 -4.10 7.87
N ASN A 22 -24.71 -4.70 6.98
CA ASN A 22 -24.34 -6.12 6.99
C ASN A 22 -22.87 -6.34 7.37
N GLY A 23 -22.33 -5.54 8.30
CA GLY A 23 -20.97 -5.73 8.83
C GLY A 23 -20.75 -7.14 9.40
N ASP A 24 -21.78 -7.72 10.03
CA ASP A 24 -21.74 -9.07 10.58
C ASP A 24 -21.49 -10.14 9.50
N LEU A 25 -22.07 -9.99 8.30
CA LEU A 25 -21.87 -10.94 7.19
C LEU A 25 -20.41 -11.00 6.72
N LEU A 26 -19.76 -9.83 6.62
CA LEU A 26 -18.36 -9.75 6.21
C LEU A 26 -17.42 -10.22 7.33
N ASN A 27 -17.76 -9.92 8.58
CA ASN A 27 -17.00 -10.35 9.74
C ASN A 27 -17.07 -11.88 9.93
N ASP A 28 -18.25 -12.49 9.78
CA ASP A 28 -18.44 -13.94 9.83
C ASP A 28 -17.59 -14.63 8.74
N LEU A 29 -17.64 -14.09 7.51
CA LEU A 29 -16.85 -14.63 6.41
C LEU A 29 -15.33 -14.46 6.66
N LEU A 30 -14.90 -13.31 7.16
CA LEU A 30 -13.52 -13.09 7.56
C LEU A 30 -13.09 -14.08 8.65
N GLU A 31 -13.94 -14.33 9.65
CA GLU A 31 -13.66 -15.29 10.72
C GLU A 31 -13.47 -16.71 10.17
N ASP A 32 -14.28 -17.12 9.19
CA ASP A 32 -14.14 -18.42 8.54
C ASP A 32 -12.80 -18.57 7.79
N PHE A 33 -12.38 -17.55 7.04
CA PHE A 33 -11.04 -17.53 6.43
C PHE A 33 -9.94 -17.52 7.50
N GLN A 34 -10.12 -16.80 8.60
CA GLN A 34 -9.18 -16.81 9.72
C GLN A 34 -9.08 -18.20 10.37
N LYS A 35 -10.16 -18.99 10.38
CA LYS A 35 -10.19 -20.38 10.86
C LYS A 35 -9.65 -21.41 9.86
N GLY A 36 -9.22 -20.98 8.67
CA GLY A 36 -8.58 -21.84 7.68
C GLY A 36 -9.46 -22.27 6.51
N PHE A 37 -10.58 -21.58 6.26
CA PHE A 37 -11.26 -21.73 4.97
C PHE A 37 -10.32 -21.32 3.83
N PRO A 38 -10.25 -22.06 2.70
CA PRO A 38 -9.24 -21.81 1.65
C PRO A 38 -9.36 -20.43 1.03
N VAL A 39 -8.27 -19.65 1.00
CA VAL A 39 -8.29 -18.24 0.56
C VAL A 39 -8.61 -18.12 -0.93
N VAL A 40 -8.27 -19.13 -1.74
CA VAL A 40 -8.70 -19.20 -3.16
C VAL A 40 -10.21 -19.00 -3.36
N ASN A 41 -11.05 -19.36 -2.37
CA ASN A 41 -12.49 -19.18 -2.44
C ASN A 41 -12.94 -17.71 -2.30
N LEU A 42 -12.03 -16.78 -1.99
CA LEU A 42 -12.29 -15.33 -1.99
C LEU A 42 -12.25 -14.73 -3.41
N LEU A 43 -11.61 -15.41 -4.37
CA LEU A 43 -11.42 -14.93 -5.74
C LEU A 43 -12.73 -14.56 -6.47
N PRO A 44 -13.88 -15.26 -6.32
CA PRO A 44 -15.14 -14.85 -6.91
C PRO A 44 -15.61 -13.47 -6.45
N LEU A 45 -15.41 -13.13 -5.16
CA LEU A 45 -15.75 -11.80 -4.64
C LEU A 45 -14.83 -10.75 -5.25
N ILE A 46 -13.52 -11.02 -5.23
CA ILE A 46 -12.48 -10.11 -5.74
C ILE A 46 -12.67 -9.78 -7.22
N LYS A 47 -12.94 -10.81 -8.04
CA LYS A 47 -13.09 -10.69 -9.51
C LYS A 47 -14.48 -10.23 -9.96
N SER A 48 -15.38 -9.98 -9.02
CA SER A 48 -16.72 -9.51 -9.33
C SER A 48 -16.69 -8.14 -10.01
N GLN A 49 -17.60 -7.94 -10.97
CA GLN A 49 -17.80 -6.65 -11.64
C GLN A 49 -18.66 -5.69 -10.80
N ASP A 50 -19.38 -6.18 -9.79
CA ASP A 50 -20.04 -5.30 -8.82
C ASP A 50 -18.99 -4.71 -7.88
N ARG A 51 -18.81 -3.39 -7.95
CA ARG A 51 -17.80 -2.65 -7.17
C ARG A 51 -17.95 -2.87 -5.67
N ARG A 52 -19.18 -3.04 -5.16
CA ARG A 52 -19.41 -3.33 -3.75
C ARG A 52 -18.82 -4.69 -3.40
N VAL A 53 -19.19 -5.72 -4.16
CA VAL A 53 -18.70 -7.10 -4.01
C VAL A 53 -17.18 -7.17 -4.07
N SER A 54 -16.57 -6.56 -5.10
CA SER A 54 -15.11 -6.52 -5.23
C SER A 54 -14.45 -5.82 -4.04
N ARG A 55 -15.00 -4.68 -3.60
CA ARG A 55 -14.52 -3.97 -2.41
C ARG A 55 -14.58 -4.81 -1.14
N ALA A 56 -15.67 -5.56 -0.90
CA ALA A 56 -15.73 -6.45 0.26
C ALA A 56 -14.69 -7.58 0.16
N GLY A 57 -14.53 -8.17 -1.03
CA GLY A 57 -13.48 -9.17 -1.26
C GLY A 57 -12.08 -8.63 -0.97
N SER A 58 -11.78 -7.41 -1.44
CA SER A 58 -10.51 -6.74 -1.19
C SER A 58 -10.29 -6.35 0.28
N TRP A 59 -11.35 -5.92 0.97
CA TRP A 59 -11.28 -5.67 2.42
C TRP A 59 -10.97 -6.96 3.20
N ILE A 60 -11.70 -8.05 2.95
CA ILE A 60 -11.40 -9.33 3.60
C ILE A 60 -9.95 -9.73 3.32
N LEU A 61 -9.51 -9.62 2.06
CA LEU A 61 -8.15 -9.97 1.66
C LEU A 61 -7.09 -9.17 2.44
N SER A 62 -7.29 -7.86 2.67
CA SER A 62 -6.35 -7.05 3.46
C SER A 62 -6.29 -7.45 4.94
N GLU A 63 -7.38 -7.97 5.50
CA GLU A 63 -7.44 -8.43 6.89
C GLU A 63 -6.81 -9.82 7.11
N LEU A 64 -6.46 -10.55 6.05
CA LEU A 64 -5.92 -11.91 6.15
C LEU A 64 -4.41 -11.97 6.45
N GLY A 65 -3.70 -10.85 6.36
CA GLY A 65 -2.24 -10.81 6.55
C GLY A 65 -1.53 -11.79 5.61
N THR A 66 -0.63 -12.63 6.15
CA THR A 66 0.16 -13.57 5.33
C THR A 66 -0.68 -14.66 4.66
N LYS A 67 -1.92 -14.91 5.09
CA LYS A 67 -2.82 -15.85 4.40
C LYS A 67 -3.23 -15.33 3.02
N ALA A 68 -3.26 -14.01 2.81
CA ALA A 68 -3.55 -13.42 1.51
C ALA A 68 -2.53 -13.83 0.43
N CYS A 69 -1.33 -14.25 0.83
CA CYS A 69 -0.26 -14.60 -0.10
C CYS A 69 -0.57 -15.83 -0.95
N GLU A 70 -1.52 -16.68 -0.53
CA GLU A 70 -2.03 -17.81 -1.32
C GLU A 70 -2.57 -17.38 -2.70
N VAL A 71 -3.12 -16.16 -2.80
CA VAL A 71 -3.79 -15.65 -4.00
C VAL A 71 -3.16 -14.35 -4.52
N PHE A 72 -1.94 -14.02 -4.09
CA PHE A 72 -1.31 -12.73 -4.37
C PHE A 72 -1.15 -12.48 -5.88
N HIS A 73 -0.64 -13.47 -6.63
CA HIS A 73 -0.42 -13.30 -8.06
C HIS A 73 -1.73 -13.16 -8.85
N GLU A 74 -2.80 -13.84 -8.44
CA GLU A 74 -4.13 -13.77 -9.04
C GLU A 74 -4.84 -12.43 -8.79
N THR A 75 -4.35 -11.65 -7.83
CA THR A 75 -4.99 -10.43 -7.33
C THR A 75 -4.19 -9.16 -7.60
N LYS A 76 -2.98 -9.25 -8.21
CA LYS A 76 -2.14 -8.11 -8.59
C LYS A 76 -2.89 -6.98 -9.33
N SER A 77 -3.85 -7.32 -10.17
CA SER A 77 -4.62 -6.32 -10.93
C SER A 77 -5.47 -5.38 -10.07
N LEU A 78 -5.72 -5.70 -8.79
CA LEU A 78 -6.49 -4.85 -7.87
C LEU A 78 -5.83 -3.50 -7.60
N ILE A 79 -4.50 -3.40 -7.73
CA ILE A 79 -3.79 -2.13 -7.59
C ILE A 79 -4.22 -1.10 -8.64
N HIS A 80 -4.79 -1.56 -9.76
CA HIS A 80 -5.32 -0.73 -10.85
C HIS A 80 -6.85 -0.60 -10.84
N SER A 81 -7.52 -1.03 -9.77
CA SER A 81 -8.97 -0.93 -9.67
C SER A 81 -9.43 0.52 -9.78
N PHE A 82 -10.53 0.77 -10.47
CA PHE A 82 -11.17 2.10 -10.48
C PHE A 82 -11.75 2.49 -9.11
N ASP A 83 -11.96 1.53 -8.19
CA ASP A 83 -12.41 1.83 -6.83
C ASP A 83 -11.21 2.14 -5.92
N PRO A 84 -11.06 3.38 -5.42
CA PRO A 84 -9.93 3.74 -4.58
C PRO A 84 -9.88 2.98 -3.26
N LYS A 85 -11.02 2.49 -2.74
CA LYS A 85 -11.01 1.63 -1.54
C LYS A 85 -10.38 0.26 -1.83
N VAL A 86 -10.63 -0.29 -3.03
CA VAL A 86 -9.97 -1.54 -3.45
C VAL A 86 -8.46 -1.35 -3.55
N ARG A 87 -8.00 -0.26 -4.17
CA ARG A 87 -6.57 0.08 -4.23
C ARG A 87 -5.97 0.22 -2.83
N PHE A 88 -6.64 0.98 -1.96
CA PHE A 88 -6.23 1.18 -0.57
C PHE A 88 -6.05 -0.14 0.18
N TYR A 89 -7.04 -1.04 0.14
CA TYR A 89 -6.92 -2.35 0.81
C TYR A 89 -5.83 -3.22 0.20
N TYR A 90 -5.69 -3.20 -1.13
CA TYR A 90 -4.71 -4.05 -1.80
C TYR A 90 -3.25 -3.67 -1.52
N ILE A 91 -2.97 -2.41 -1.14
CA ILE A 91 -1.63 -2.00 -0.69
C ILE A 91 -1.13 -2.88 0.47
N ASP A 92 -2.02 -3.33 1.36
CA ASP A 92 -1.65 -4.19 2.50
C ASP A 92 -1.20 -5.57 2.05
N CYS A 93 -1.80 -6.09 0.97
CA CYS A 93 -1.39 -7.34 0.36
C CYS A 93 0.01 -7.22 -0.24
N ILE A 94 0.32 -6.10 -0.93
CA ILE A 94 1.66 -5.86 -1.47
C ILE A 94 2.68 -5.80 -0.34
N LEU A 95 2.40 -5.05 0.73
CA LEU A 95 3.32 -4.90 1.85
C LEU A 95 3.66 -6.24 2.51
N VAL A 96 2.67 -7.13 2.67
CA VAL A 96 2.83 -8.40 3.38
C VAL A 96 3.35 -9.51 2.47
N CYS A 97 2.96 -9.54 1.19
CA CYS A 97 3.17 -10.70 0.32
C CYS A 97 4.21 -10.51 -0.80
N ALA A 98 4.53 -9.27 -1.20
CA ALA A 98 5.47 -9.07 -2.30
C ALA A 98 6.89 -9.54 -1.91
N GLY A 99 7.49 -10.38 -2.75
CA GLY A 99 8.86 -10.87 -2.63
C GLY A 99 9.88 -10.10 -3.49
N GLU A 100 11.07 -10.68 -3.63
CA GLU A 100 12.15 -10.13 -4.49
C GLU A 100 11.82 -10.25 -5.99
N GLU A 101 10.97 -11.21 -6.34
CA GLU A 101 10.45 -11.46 -7.68
C GLU A 101 9.32 -10.50 -8.08
N ASP A 102 8.72 -9.79 -7.12
CA ASP A 102 7.53 -8.96 -7.29
C ASP A 102 7.84 -7.46 -7.39
N GLY A 103 9.00 -7.13 -7.96
CA GLY A 103 9.40 -5.73 -8.17
C GLY A 103 8.40 -4.93 -9.01
N ASP A 104 7.58 -5.59 -9.84
CA ASP A 104 6.47 -4.97 -10.57
C ASP A 104 5.41 -4.38 -9.63
N SER A 105 5.08 -5.11 -8.56
CA SER A 105 4.09 -4.72 -7.56
C SER A 105 4.58 -3.55 -6.72
N ILE A 106 5.88 -3.50 -6.43
CA ILE A 106 6.52 -2.37 -5.75
C ILE A 106 6.56 -1.14 -6.66
N LYS A 107 6.79 -1.31 -7.97
CA LYS A 107 6.67 -0.23 -8.95
C LYS A 107 5.25 0.30 -9.03
N ASP A 108 4.23 -0.55 -8.98
CA ASP A 108 2.82 -0.11 -8.94
C ASP A 108 2.50 0.64 -7.65
N LEU A 109 3.02 0.17 -6.50
CA LEU A 109 2.90 0.89 -5.24
C LEU A 109 3.53 2.29 -5.30
N LEU A 110 4.73 2.42 -5.89
CA LEU A 110 5.36 3.71 -6.13
C LEU A 110 4.49 4.62 -7.00
N SER A 111 3.88 4.08 -8.06
CA SER A 111 3.01 4.83 -8.97
C SER A 111 1.79 5.43 -8.25
N LEU A 112 1.33 4.82 -7.16
CA LEU A 112 0.25 5.35 -6.33
C LEU A 112 0.61 6.62 -5.54
N LEU A 113 1.86 7.07 -5.54
CA LEU A 113 2.22 8.41 -5.02
C LEU A 113 1.57 9.55 -5.83
N GLU A 114 1.12 9.26 -7.05
CA GLU A 114 0.37 10.15 -7.96
C GLU A 114 -1.12 9.80 -8.06
N ASP A 115 -1.63 8.90 -7.21
CA ASP A 115 -3.04 8.51 -7.23
C ASP A 115 -3.95 9.73 -7.10
N GLU A 116 -5.08 9.76 -7.83
CA GLU A 116 -6.02 10.89 -7.78
C GLU A 116 -6.63 11.09 -6.37
N VAL A 117 -6.67 10.03 -5.55
CA VAL A 117 -7.31 10.02 -4.23
C VAL A 117 -6.28 10.12 -3.11
N ALA A 118 -6.41 11.16 -2.28
CA ALA A 118 -5.46 11.48 -1.21
C ALA A 118 -5.19 10.33 -0.23
N PHE A 119 -6.22 9.61 0.22
CA PHE A 119 -6.02 8.49 1.16
C PHE A 119 -5.27 7.30 0.54
N VAL A 120 -5.31 7.13 -0.79
CA VAL A 120 -4.52 6.11 -1.49
C VAL A 120 -3.06 6.53 -1.57
N ARG A 121 -2.79 7.81 -1.88
CA ARG A 121 -1.44 8.39 -1.84
C ARG A 121 -0.82 8.26 -0.44
N TRP A 122 -1.57 8.63 0.59
CA TRP A 122 -1.17 8.51 1.98
C TRP A 122 -0.81 7.05 2.32
N ARG A 123 -1.65 6.09 1.93
CA ARG A 123 -1.39 4.66 2.20
C ARG A 123 -0.19 4.11 1.44
N SER A 124 0.04 4.59 0.21
CA SER A 124 1.26 4.27 -0.55
C SER A 124 2.51 4.79 0.16
N MET A 125 2.51 6.05 0.61
CA MET A 125 3.62 6.61 1.39
C MET A 125 3.90 5.81 2.67
N ASP A 126 2.86 5.44 3.42
CA ASP A 126 2.97 4.60 4.62
C ASP A 126 3.60 3.23 4.31
N ALA A 127 3.07 2.53 3.29
CA ALA A 127 3.56 1.23 2.89
C ALA A 127 5.03 1.29 2.43
N LEU A 128 5.42 2.29 1.63
CA LEU A 128 6.80 2.50 1.18
C LEU A 128 7.77 2.76 2.34
N CYS A 129 7.31 3.43 3.41
CA CYS A 129 8.10 3.58 4.63
C CYS A 129 8.33 2.23 5.34
N ARG A 130 7.40 1.27 5.19
CA ARG A 130 7.37 0.00 5.93
C ARG A 130 7.92 -1.21 5.15
N LEU A 131 8.10 -1.10 3.83
CA LEU A 131 8.72 -2.17 3.03
C LEU A 131 10.08 -2.59 3.61
N SER A 132 10.40 -3.88 3.51
CA SER A 132 11.76 -4.36 3.77
C SER A 132 12.74 -3.73 2.78
N GLU A 133 14.04 -3.78 3.10
CA GLU A 133 15.08 -3.35 2.16
C GLU A 133 15.06 -4.19 0.88
N SER A 134 14.88 -5.51 0.98
CA SER A 134 14.84 -6.41 -0.18
C SER A 134 13.66 -6.11 -1.11
N GLN A 135 12.46 -5.90 -0.57
CA GLN A 135 11.28 -5.52 -1.35
C GLN A 135 11.51 -4.20 -2.09
N LEU A 136 12.02 -3.19 -1.39
CA LEU A 136 12.28 -1.89 -2.00
C LEU A 136 13.32 -1.98 -3.12
N LEU A 137 14.43 -2.69 -2.89
CA LEU A 137 15.47 -2.89 -3.91
C LEU A 137 14.98 -3.69 -5.11
N ALA A 138 14.08 -4.65 -4.91
CA ALA A 138 13.42 -5.37 -6.01
C ALA A 138 12.62 -4.42 -6.90
N GLY A 139 11.83 -3.52 -6.32
CA GLY A 139 11.09 -2.49 -7.05
C GLY A 139 12.00 -1.54 -7.84
N ILE A 140 13.04 -1.02 -7.18
CA ILE A 140 14.02 -0.11 -7.81
C ILE A 140 14.75 -0.82 -8.97
N SER A 141 15.16 -2.08 -8.77
CA SER A 141 15.82 -2.87 -9.80
C SER A 141 14.91 -3.17 -10.99
N TRP A 142 13.62 -3.46 -10.72
CA TRP A 142 12.62 -3.62 -11.76
C TRP A 142 12.54 -2.37 -12.63
N MET A 143 12.42 -1.18 -12.01
CA MET A 143 12.33 0.11 -12.70
C MET A 143 13.56 0.43 -13.57
N ASN A 144 14.75 0.00 -13.15
CA ASN A 144 15.97 0.16 -13.95
C ASN A 144 16.02 -0.79 -15.16
N SER A 145 15.51 -2.02 -14.99
CA SER A 145 15.64 -3.10 -15.97
C SER A 145 14.59 -3.08 -17.10
N LYS A 146 13.48 -2.38 -16.88
CA LYS A 146 12.34 -2.29 -17.79
C LYS A 146 11.96 -0.82 -17.92
N ASP A 147 12.03 -0.28 -19.14
CA ASP A 147 11.57 1.07 -19.50
C ASP A 147 10.02 1.11 -19.53
N GLY A 148 9.43 0.73 -18.39
CA GLY A 148 8.06 0.25 -18.28
C GLY A 148 7.14 1.33 -17.75
N GLY A 149 6.74 2.26 -18.62
CA GLY A 149 5.48 3.04 -18.55
C GLY A 149 5.14 3.77 -17.25
N SER A 150 6.05 3.86 -16.29
CA SER A 150 5.87 4.55 -15.02
C SER A 150 6.06 6.04 -15.24
N THR A 151 5.14 6.84 -14.70
CA THR A 151 5.25 8.30 -14.63
C THR A 151 6.39 8.71 -13.69
N ILE A 152 6.67 7.90 -12.66
CA ILE A 152 7.83 8.06 -11.79
C ILE A 152 9.06 7.47 -12.47
N SER A 153 10.09 8.28 -12.67
CA SER A 153 11.34 7.84 -13.30
C SER A 153 12.22 7.05 -12.33
N TYR A 154 13.11 6.21 -12.89
CA TYR A 154 14.16 5.55 -12.09
C TYR A 154 15.02 6.56 -11.32
N SER A 155 15.32 7.72 -11.92
CA SER A 155 16.09 8.77 -11.24
C SER A 155 15.37 9.37 -10.03
N ASP A 156 14.03 9.42 -10.01
CA ASP A 156 13.28 9.90 -8.85
C ASP A 156 13.46 8.96 -7.66
N VAL A 157 13.39 7.65 -7.90
CA VAL A 157 13.46 6.62 -6.85
C VAL A 157 14.87 6.30 -6.38
N GLN A 158 15.90 6.77 -7.09
CA GLN A 158 17.31 6.59 -6.70
C GLN A 158 17.59 7.11 -5.29
N ILE A 159 16.87 8.15 -4.84
CA ILE A 159 16.99 8.69 -3.49
C ILE A 159 16.67 7.66 -2.41
N LEU A 160 15.74 6.74 -2.68
CA LEU A 160 15.39 5.67 -1.75
C LEU A 160 16.58 4.71 -1.59
N GLN A 161 17.26 4.35 -2.68
CA GLN A 161 18.46 3.50 -2.63
C GLN A 161 19.64 4.21 -1.95
N ASP A 162 19.88 5.48 -2.28
CA ASP A 162 20.98 6.27 -1.71
C ASP A 162 20.80 6.49 -0.20
N SER A 163 19.55 6.54 0.28
CA SER A 163 19.22 6.68 1.71
C SER A 163 19.63 5.46 2.53
N LEU A 164 19.44 4.25 1.96
CA LEU A 164 19.83 2.98 2.56
C LEU A 164 21.36 2.86 2.68
N GLN A 165 22.09 3.45 1.73
CA GLN A 165 23.56 3.40 1.68
C GLN A 165 24.25 4.55 2.45
N GLU A 166 23.48 5.29 3.26
CA GLU A 166 23.94 6.46 4.03
C GLU A 166 24.57 7.59 3.22
N ARG A 167 24.25 7.69 1.92
CA ARG A 167 24.86 8.69 1.01
C ARG A 167 24.22 10.07 1.05
N ILE A 168 23.12 10.22 1.80
CA ILE A 168 22.33 11.45 1.84
C ILE A 168 22.45 12.10 3.22
N SER A 169 22.89 13.36 3.24
CA SER A 169 22.88 14.20 4.44
C SER A 169 21.52 14.84 4.68
N PHE A 170 21.26 15.30 5.91
CA PHE A 170 20.07 16.08 6.22
C PHE A 170 19.93 17.34 5.35
N SER A 171 21.04 18.03 5.06
CA SER A 171 21.04 19.19 4.16
C SER A 171 20.59 18.83 2.75
N HIS A 172 20.94 17.65 2.24
CA HIS A 172 20.50 17.20 0.94
C HIS A 172 18.98 16.89 0.95
N PHE A 173 18.45 16.21 1.98
CA PHE A 173 17.00 16.06 2.14
C PHE A 173 16.26 17.40 2.14
N LYS A 174 16.81 18.41 2.82
CA LYS A 174 16.23 19.75 2.89
C LYS A 174 16.15 20.44 1.53
N GLU A 175 17.07 20.17 0.61
CA GLU A 175 16.98 20.68 -0.77
C GLU A 175 15.96 19.90 -1.58
N LEU A 176 15.88 18.57 -1.41
CA LEU A 176 14.94 17.73 -2.16
C LEU A 176 13.48 18.03 -1.81
N VAL A 177 13.16 18.27 -0.53
CA VAL A 177 11.79 18.61 -0.13
C VAL A 177 11.33 19.99 -0.64
N LYS A 178 12.25 20.86 -1.06
CA LYS A 178 11.92 22.16 -1.69
C LYS A 178 11.71 22.06 -3.19
N SER A 179 11.92 20.89 -3.80
CA SER A 179 11.73 20.69 -5.23
C SER A 179 10.31 21.05 -5.68
N GLU A 180 10.14 21.59 -6.88
CA GLU A 180 8.81 21.76 -7.48
C GLU A 180 8.16 20.41 -7.85
N ASN A 181 8.95 19.34 -7.95
CA ASN A 181 8.44 17.99 -8.20
C ASN A 181 7.85 17.40 -6.91
N LEU A 182 6.52 17.30 -6.85
CA LEU A 182 5.79 16.74 -5.71
C LEU A 182 6.22 15.31 -5.35
N ILE A 183 6.55 14.50 -6.35
CA ILE A 183 7.01 13.12 -6.13
C ILE A 183 8.38 13.11 -5.48
N GLN A 184 9.29 13.98 -5.92
CA GLN A 184 10.59 14.11 -5.26
C GLN A 184 10.46 14.54 -3.80
N LYS A 185 9.51 15.43 -3.46
CA LYS A 185 9.24 15.79 -2.06
C LYS A 185 8.79 14.58 -1.23
N LYS A 186 7.83 13.81 -1.73
CA LYS A 186 7.31 12.61 -1.03
C LYS A 186 8.40 11.56 -0.86
N LEU A 187 9.17 11.27 -1.91
CA LEU A 187 10.28 10.32 -1.87
C LEU A 187 11.38 10.75 -0.90
N ALA A 188 11.67 12.05 -0.80
CA ALA A 188 12.63 12.58 0.18
C ALA A 188 12.17 12.34 1.63
N ILE A 189 10.88 12.51 1.92
CA ILE A 189 10.29 12.23 3.25
C ILE A 189 10.32 10.73 3.54
N ILE A 190 9.91 9.89 2.59
CA ILE A 190 9.98 8.43 2.74
C ILE A 190 11.42 7.98 3.00
N ALA A 191 12.39 8.47 2.20
CA ALA A 191 13.81 8.18 2.40
C ALA A 191 14.33 8.64 3.77
N ALA A 192 13.93 9.82 4.24
CA ALA A 192 14.30 10.33 5.56
C ALA A 192 13.78 9.43 6.70
N ILE A 193 12.53 8.97 6.60
CA ILE A 193 11.92 8.03 7.56
C ILE A 193 12.63 6.68 7.52
N ARG A 194 12.90 6.14 6.32
CA ARG A 194 13.60 4.86 6.16
C ARG A 194 15.05 4.91 6.65
N LYS A 195 15.71 6.07 6.52
CA LYS A 195 17.03 6.34 7.14
C LYS A 195 16.96 6.43 8.67
N LYS A 196 15.76 6.38 9.26
CA LYS A 196 15.52 6.52 10.70
C LYS A 196 16.02 7.86 11.24
N LEU A 197 15.80 8.95 10.48
CA LEU A 197 16.00 10.28 11.03
C LEU A 197 15.07 10.50 12.24
N GLU A 198 15.54 11.28 13.21
CA GLU A 198 14.75 11.63 14.38
C GLU A 198 13.40 12.25 13.97
N PRO A 199 12.28 11.93 14.67
CA PRO A 199 10.95 12.41 14.29
C PRO A 199 10.89 13.93 14.09
N LYS A 200 11.54 14.70 14.98
CA LYS A 200 11.62 16.16 14.88
C LYS A 200 12.27 16.65 13.57
N MET A 201 13.25 15.91 13.06
CA MET A 201 13.95 16.23 11.80
C MET A 201 13.06 15.92 10.61
N VAL A 202 12.27 14.83 10.66
CA VAL A 202 11.28 14.51 9.63
C VAL A 202 10.18 15.56 9.60
N CYS A 203 9.67 16.00 10.76
CA CYS A 203 8.70 17.10 10.83
C CYS A 203 9.28 18.42 10.29
N GLU A 204 10.54 18.75 10.62
CA GLU A 204 11.23 19.92 10.08
C GLU A 204 11.33 19.86 8.53
N LEU A 205 11.65 18.69 7.97
CA LEU A 205 11.65 18.49 6.51
C LEU A 205 10.26 18.68 5.89
N ALA A 206 9.22 18.16 6.55
CA ALA A 206 7.84 18.33 6.11
C ALA A 206 7.44 19.81 6.08
N GLU A 207 7.79 20.59 7.11
CA GLU A 207 7.55 22.04 7.13
C GLU A 207 8.31 22.77 6.01
N PHE A 208 9.56 22.40 5.72
CA PHE A 208 10.31 22.97 4.59
C PHE A 208 9.70 22.67 3.24
N SER A 209 8.97 21.56 3.11
CA SER A 209 8.32 21.18 1.85
C SER A 209 7.18 22.11 1.43
N LYS A 210 6.56 22.79 2.42
CA LYS A 210 5.34 23.61 2.28
C LYS A 210 4.19 22.86 1.58
N ASP A 211 4.19 21.54 1.67
CA ASP A 211 3.18 20.67 1.10
C ASP A 211 2.29 20.16 2.22
N GLU A 212 1.00 20.51 2.17
CA GLU A 212 0.04 20.19 3.23
C GLU A 212 -0.15 18.68 3.38
N GLU A 213 -0.14 17.91 2.29
CA GLU A 213 -0.29 16.45 2.33
C GLU A 213 0.91 15.80 3.05
N ILE A 214 2.13 16.27 2.77
CA ILE A 214 3.34 15.81 3.45
C ILE A 214 3.33 16.20 4.93
N ILE A 215 2.92 17.44 5.24
CA ILE A 215 2.84 17.93 6.61
C ILE A 215 1.86 17.09 7.42
N ASP A 216 0.68 16.81 6.87
CA ASP A 216 -0.34 16.00 7.55
C ASP A 216 0.09 14.54 7.68
N PHE A 217 0.67 13.95 6.63
CA PHE A 217 1.27 12.61 6.69
C PHE A 217 2.28 12.50 7.84
N CYS A 218 3.17 13.48 8.00
CA CYS A 218 4.18 13.46 9.05
C CYS A 218 3.61 13.67 10.47
N LYS A 219 2.47 14.35 10.62
CA LYS A 219 1.77 14.47 11.92
C LYS A 219 1.15 13.15 12.36
N ASP A 220 0.78 12.29 11.42
CA ASP A 220 0.14 11.00 11.69
C ASP A 220 1.16 9.86 11.94
N LEU A 221 2.44 10.06 11.59
CA LEU A 221 3.53 9.09 11.81
C LEU A 221 3.78 8.70 13.28
N PRO A 222 3.74 9.60 14.28
CA PRO A 222 3.99 9.27 15.68
C PRO A 222 3.09 8.16 16.24
N SER A 223 1.90 7.95 15.67
CA SER A 223 0.97 6.88 16.04
C SER A 223 1.32 5.50 15.47
N LEU A 224 2.23 5.39 14.49
CA LEU A 224 2.39 4.17 13.68
C LEU A 224 3.79 3.54 13.72
N THR A 225 4.86 4.29 14.02
CA THR A 225 6.24 3.81 13.76
C THR A 225 7.20 3.79 14.95
N TRP A 226 6.79 4.23 16.14
CA TRP A 226 7.69 4.28 17.32
C TRP A 226 7.39 3.25 18.42
N VAL A 227 6.49 2.30 18.16
CA VAL A 227 6.25 1.13 19.03
C VAL A 227 6.71 -0.14 18.31
N VAL A 228 8.00 -0.26 18.02
CA VAL A 228 8.62 -1.57 17.76
C VAL A 228 10.02 -1.59 18.38
N HIS A 229 10.07 -1.91 19.67
CA HIS A 229 11.09 -2.75 20.29
C HIS A 229 10.41 -3.61 21.36
#